data_AF-A0A2D9E9W0-F1
#
_entry.id   AF-A0A2D9E9W0-F1
#
_cell.length_a   1.000
_cell.length_b   1.000
_cell.length_c   1.000
_cell.angle_alpha   90.00
_cell.angle_beta   90.00
_cell.angle_gamma   90.00
#
_symmetry.space_group_name_H-M   'P 1'
#
loop_
_entity.id
_entity.type
_entity.pdbx_description
1 polymer ?
#
loop_
_entity_poly.entity_id
_entity_poly.type
_entity_poly.pdbx_seq_one_letter_code
_entity_poly.pdbx_strand_id
1 'polypeptide(L)'
;MRIVTSLLKLSLHSKNPFKKLWSRYKAQSTIVEDLQTLYSFRHTGAIEIYKRTNNLSILQQAMGHSTLAVTLGYLRGLEIPSLRLEDMPRL
;
A
#
# COMPACT_ATOMS: atom_id res chain seq x y z
N MET A 1 18.69 19.68 6.76
CA MET A 1 17.31 19.30 7.11
C MET A 1 16.30 20.45 6.87
N ARG A 2 16.26 21.07 5.67
CA ARG A 2 15.33 22.17 5.34
C ARG A 2 14.55 21.98 4.02
N ILE A 3 14.97 21.04 3.16
CA ILE A 3 14.38 20.82 1.85
C ILE A 3 13.09 19.98 1.94
N VAL A 4 13.05 19.00 2.85
CA VAL A 4 11.90 18.09 3.02
C VAL A 4 10.67 18.82 3.57
N THR A 5 10.87 19.79 4.45
CA THR A 5 9.80 20.51 5.15
C THR A 5 9.00 21.43 4.22
N SER A 6 9.64 22.01 3.19
CA SER A 6 8.97 22.93 2.26
C SER A 6 8.12 22.19 1.21
N LEU A 7 8.48 20.95 0.85
CA LEU A 7 7.71 20.11 -0.07
C LEU A 7 6.41 19.59 0.55
N LEU A 8 6.42 19.28 1.85
CA LEU A 8 5.22 18.80 2.57
C LEU A 8 4.14 19.88 2.68
N LYS A 9 4.52 21.13 3.01
CA LYS A 9 3.59 22.23 3.30
C LYS A 9 2.76 22.68 2.07
N LEU A 10 3.35 22.65 0.88
CA LEU A 10 2.70 23.07 -0.38
C LEU A 10 1.75 22.02 -0.99
N SER A 11 1.84 20.76 -0.55
CA SER A 11 1.10 19.66 -1.16
C SER A 11 -0.32 19.50 -0.59
N LEU A 12 -0.48 19.75 0.72
CA LEU A 12 -1.65 19.40 1.53
C LEU A 12 -2.98 20.06 1.11
N HIS A 13 -2.95 21.14 0.33
CA HIS A 13 -4.14 21.87 -0.13
C HIS A 13 -4.71 21.39 -1.49
N SER A 14 -4.13 20.35 -2.09
CA SER A 14 -4.59 19.83 -3.39
C SER A 14 -5.47 18.59 -3.23
N LYS A 15 -6.42 18.36 -4.15
CA LYS A 15 -7.30 17.17 -4.17
C LYS A 15 -6.56 15.82 -4.16
N ASN A 16 -5.24 15.79 -4.42
CA ASN A 16 -4.41 14.58 -4.44
C ASN A 16 -2.93 14.92 -4.11
N PRO A 17 -2.60 15.23 -2.84
CA PRO A 17 -1.27 15.70 -2.44
C PRO A 17 -0.16 14.68 -2.76
N PHE A 18 -0.44 13.40 -2.51
CA PHE A 18 0.51 12.31 -2.73
C PHE A 18 0.84 12.11 -4.21
N LYS A 19 -0.13 12.27 -5.12
CA LYS A 19 0.11 12.12 -6.57
C LYS A 19 1.10 13.18 -7.08
N LYS A 20 0.98 14.43 -6.59
CA LYS A 20 1.92 15.50 -6.93
C LYS A 20 3.31 15.26 -6.36
N LEU A 21 3.40 14.88 -5.08
CA LEU A 21 4.68 14.56 -4.45
C LEU A 21 5.39 13.40 -5.16
N TRP A 22 4.64 12.36 -5.53
CA TRP A 22 5.15 11.24 -6.29
C TRP A 22 5.68 11.65 -7.66
N SER A 23 4.92 12.46 -8.42
CA SER A 23 5.37 12.93 -9.73
C SER A 23 6.68 13.72 -9.64
N ARG A 24 6.78 14.61 -8.63
CA ARG A 24 8.01 15.38 -8.37
C ARG A 24 9.18 14.49 -7.96
N TYR A 25 8.93 13.50 -7.10
CA TYR A 25 9.95 12.54 -6.68
C TYR A 25 10.45 11.70 -7.86
N LYS A 26 9.55 11.17 -8.68
CA LYS A 26 9.92 10.41 -9.90
C LYS A 26 10.78 11.22 -10.85
N ALA A 27 10.44 12.49 -11.08
CA ALA A 27 11.20 13.35 -11.98
C ALA A 27 12.64 13.62 -11.51
N GLN A 28 12.96 13.37 -10.24
CA GLN A 28 14.28 13.63 -9.64
C GLN A 28 15.00 12.34 -9.22
N SER A 29 14.33 11.19 -9.27
CA SER A 29 14.88 9.92 -8.79
C SER A 29 15.58 9.16 -9.91
N THR A 30 16.77 8.65 -9.62
CA THR A 30 17.51 7.71 -10.49
C THR A 30 17.21 6.25 -10.17
N ILE A 31 16.40 5.98 -9.14
CA ILE A 31 16.14 4.64 -8.60
C ILE A 31 14.74 4.13 -8.99
N VAL A 32 13.81 5.04 -9.32
CA VAL A 32 12.43 4.66 -9.68
C VAL A 32 12.37 4.31 -11.16
N GLU A 33 12.08 3.05 -11.46
CA GLU A 33 11.89 2.55 -12.83
C GLU A 33 10.49 2.89 -13.38
N ASP A 34 10.32 2.82 -14.71
CA ASP A 34 9.09 3.21 -15.39
C ASP A 34 7.84 2.45 -14.91
N LEU A 35 8.01 1.18 -14.52
CA LEU A 35 6.92 0.33 -14.04
C LEU A 35 6.62 0.49 -12.53
N GLN A 36 7.47 1.22 -11.80
CA GLN A 36 7.21 1.54 -10.40
C GLN A 36 6.21 2.69 -10.30
N THR A 37 5.04 2.38 -9.78
CA THR A 37 3.90 3.28 -9.63
C THR A 37 3.47 3.39 -8.17
N LEU A 38 2.70 4.43 -7.83
CA LEU A 38 2.07 4.53 -6.51
C LEU A 38 1.26 3.28 -6.14
N TYR A 39 0.69 2.61 -7.13
CA TYR A 39 -0.03 1.36 -6.91
C TYR A 39 0.91 0.23 -6.46
N SER A 40 2.05 0.06 -7.14
CA SER A 40 3.07 -0.92 -6.73
C SER A 40 3.63 -0.63 -5.33
N PHE A 41 3.85 0.65 -4.97
CA PHE A 41 4.26 1.00 -3.61
C PHE A 41 3.20 0.68 -2.56
N ARG A 42 1.92 0.89 -2.86
CA ARG A 42 0.81 0.51 -1.98
C ARG A 42 0.71 -1.00 -1.80
N HIS A 43 0.98 -1.78 -2.85
CA HIS A 43 1.10 -3.24 -2.76
C HIS A 43 2.21 -3.67 -1.81
N THR A 44 3.42 -3.15 -2.01
CA THR A 44 4.55 -3.46 -1.12
C THR A 44 4.25 -3.07 0.33
N GLY A 45 3.64 -1.90 0.55
CA GLY A 45 3.22 -1.45 1.88
C GLY A 45 2.20 -2.39 2.53
N ALA A 46 1.22 -2.89 1.77
CA ALA A 46 0.24 -3.85 2.27
C ALA A 46 0.89 -5.18 2.70
N ILE A 47 1.79 -5.71 1.87
CA ILE A 47 2.56 -6.93 2.17
C ILE A 47 3.36 -6.74 3.47
N GLU A 48 4.04 -5.60 3.63
CA GLU A 48 4.87 -5.34 4.80
C GLU A 48 4.04 -5.20 6.09
N ILE A 49 2.90 -4.52 6.03
CA ILE A 49 1.96 -4.45 7.17
C ILE A 49 1.49 -5.86 7.55
N TYR A 50 1.09 -6.67 6.57
CA TYR A 50 0.64 -8.03 6.84
C TYR A 50 1.76 -8.89 7.44
N LYS A 51 2.98 -8.88 6.89
CA LYS A 51 4.12 -9.63 7.42
C LYS A 51 4.43 -9.29 8.87
N ARG A 52 4.29 -8.03 9.27
CA ARG A 52 4.56 -7.56 10.64
C ARG A 52 3.45 -7.90 11.62
N THR A 53 2.20 -7.87 11.15
CA THR A 53 1.02 -7.94 12.03
C THR A 53 0.34 -9.30 12.02
N ASN A 54 0.55 -10.07 10.95
CA ASN A 54 -0.16 -11.29 10.61
C ASN A 54 -1.70 -11.16 10.77
N ASN A 55 -2.25 -9.97 10.50
CA ASN A 55 -3.66 -9.65 10.79
C ASN A 55 -4.30 -8.86 9.62
N LEU A 56 -5.28 -9.48 8.96
CA LEU A 56 -5.97 -8.90 7.82
C LEU A 56 -6.84 -7.70 8.19
N SER A 57 -7.42 -7.66 9.39
CA SER A 57 -8.25 -6.53 9.85
C SER A 57 -7.39 -5.29 10.11
N ILE A 58 -6.19 -5.46 10.70
CA ILE A 58 -5.23 -4.37 10.89
C ILE A 58 -4.79 -3.82 9.52
N LEU A 59 -4.46 -4.71 8.58
CA LEU A 59 -4.11 -4.30 7.23
C LEU A 59 -5.25 -3.53 6.54
N GLN A 60 -6.48 -4.04 6.59
CA GLN A 60 -7.64 -3.42 5.96
C GLN A 60 -7.86 -1.99 6.48
N GLN A 61 -7.77 -1.81 7.80
CA GLN A 61 -7.91 -0.50 8.44
C GLN A 61 -6.75 0.43 8.08
N ALA A 62 -5.50 -0.04 8.17
CA ALA A 62 -4.32 0.77 7.88
C ALA A 62 -4.28 1.26 6.42
N MET A 63 -4.78 0.44 5.49
CA MET A 63 -4.83 0.78 4.06
C MET A 63 -6.11 1.51 3.64
N GLY A 64 -7.13 1.57 4.52
CA GLY A 64 -8.43 2.16 4.21
C GLY A 64 -9.19 1.40 3.11
N HIS A 65 -9.07 0.07 3.07
CA HIS A 65 -9.75 -0.76 2.07
C HIS A 65 -11.23 -0.95 2.41
N SER A 66 -12.09 -0.73 1.43
CA SER A 66 -13.55 -0.83 1.59
C SER A 66 -14.03 -2.24 1.91
N THR A 67 -13.33 -3.27 1.43
CA THR A 67 -13.68 -4.67 1.66
C THR A 67 -12.45 -5.54 1.91
N LEU A 68 -12.67 -6.72 2.49
CA LEU A 68 -11.63 -7.72 2.65
C LEU A 68 -11.12 -8.23 1.29
N ALA A 69 -11.99 -8.33 0.28
CA ALA A 69 -11.60 -8.72 -1.07
C ALA A 69 -10.57 -7.76 -1.69
N VAL A 70 -10.73 -6.44 -1.47
CA VAL A 70 -9.71 -5.45 -1.87
C VAL A 70 -8.40 -5.75 -1.13
N THR A 71 -8.45 -5.97 0.18
CA THR A 71 -7.27 -6.29 1.00
C THR A 71 -6.52 -7.52 0.50
N LEU A 72 -7.22 -8.61 0.22
CA LEU A 72 -6.62 -9.83 -0.34
C LEU A 72 -6.05 -9.60 -1.74
N GLY A 73 -6.69 -8.73 -2.54
CA GLY A 73 -6.15 -8.29 -3.83
C GLY A 73 -4.76 -7.67 -3.72
N TYR A 74 -4.47 -6.95 -2.62
CA TYR A 74 -3.16 -6.34 -2.38
C TYR A 74 -2.08 -7.32 -1.92
N LEU A 75 -2.46 -8.51 -1.46
CA LEU A 75 -1.55 -9.56 -0.98
C LEU A 75 -1.28 -10.67 -2.00
N ARG A 76 -1.78 -10.55 -3.24
CA ARG A 76 -1.48 -11.52 -4.31
C ARG A 76 0.03 -11.64 -4.50
N GLY A 77 0.55 -12.86 -4.39
CA GLY A 77 1.98 -13.16 -4.49
C GLY A 77 2.65 -13.47 -3.15
N LEU A 78 2.00 -13.16 -2.02
CA LEU A 78 2.18 -13.95 -0.82
C LEU A 78 1.30 -15.18 -0.99
N GLU A 79 1.85 -16.38 -0.83
CA GLU A 79 1.10 -17.65 -0.83
C GLU A 79 0.18 -17.74 0.41
N ILE A 80 -0.65 -16.73 0.65
CA ILE A 80 -1.63 -16.73 1.72
C ILE A 80 -2.61 -17.86 1.39
N PRO A 81 -2.70 -18.89 2.24
CA PRO A 81 -3.58 -20.02 1.98
C PRO A 81 -5.00 -19.50 1.77
N SER A 82 -5.59 -19.80 0.63
CA SER A 82 -7.03 -19.64 0.48
C SER A 82 -7.70 -20.59 1.45
N LEU A 83 -8.57 -20.10 2.33
CA LEU A 83 -9.35 -20.96 3.22
C LEU A 83 -10.16 -21.94 2.34
N ARG A 84 -9.86 -23.23 2.42
CA ARG A 84 -10.60 -24.25 1.68
C ARG A 84 -11.72 -24.80 2.54
N LEU A 85 -12.70 -25.44 1.91
CA LEU A 85 -13.88 -25.96 2.62
C LEU A 85 -13.48 -27.00 3.67
N GLU A 86 -12.43 -27.77 3.39
CA GLU A 86 -11.81 -28.73 4.29
C GLU A 86 -11.13 -28.11 5.51
N ASP A 87 -10.77 -26.83 5.46
CA ASP A 87 -10.15 -26.10 6.57
C ASP A 87 -11.21 -25.51 7.53
N MET A 88 -12.50 -25.57 7.17
CA MET A 88 -13.59 -25.11 8.02
C MET A 88 -13.88 -26.09 9.16
N PRO A 89 -14.23 -25.60 10.37
CA PRO A 89 -14.64 -26.47 11.46
C PRO A 89 -15.84 -27.31 11.03
N ARG A 90 -15.72 -28.62 11.21
CA ARG A 90 -16.84 -29.54 10.99
C ARG A 90 -17.83 -29.38 12.14
N LEU A 91 -19.10 -29.18 11.80
CA LEU A 91 -20.22 -29.15 12.75
C LEU A 91 -20.45 -30.55 13.34
#